data_AF-A0A9C9Y528-F1
#
_entry.id   AF-A0A9C9Y528-F1
#
_cell.length_a   1.000
_cell.length_b   1.000
_cell.length_c   1.000
_cell.angle_alpha   90.00
_cell.angle_beta   90.00
_cell.angle_gamma   90.00
#
_symmetry.space_group_name_H-M   'P 1'
#
loop_
_entity.id
_entity.type
_entity.pdbx_description
1 polymer ?
#
loop_
_entity_poly.entity_id
_entity_poly.type
_entity_poly.pdbx_seq_one_letter_code
_entity_poly.pdbx_strand_id
1 'polypeptide(L)'
;MNAHEIDYKIHGEEMQFVEIELDPQEAVIAEAGSFMMMEDDIVMNTMFGDGSGKEKGLFGKLLSAGKRVLTGESLFMTVFHNNGRLKRTVSFASPYPGKIIPIDLSIV
;
A
#
# COMPACT_ATOMS: atom_id res chain seq x y z
N MET A 1 -17.44 3.25 -2.70
CA MET A 1 -16.14 3.69 -3.26
C MET A 1 -15.52 2.44 -3.84
N ASN A 2 -15.15 2.49 -5.11
CA ASN A 2 -14.41 1.41 -5.75
C ASN A 2 -12.92 1.74 -5.63
N ALA A 3 -12.07 0.73 -5.55
CA ALA A 3 -10.64 0.92 -5.67
C ALA A 3 -10.29 1.45 -7.07
N HIS A 4 -9.18 2.17 -7.18
CA HIS A 4 -8.63 2.52 -8.50
C HIS A 4 -8.21 1.26 -9.25
N GLU A 5 -8.36 1.27 -10.56
CA GLU A 5 -7.80 0.24 -11.43
C GLU A 5 -6.35 0.63 -11.69
N ILE A 6 -5.41 -0.22 -11.28
CA ILE A 6 -3.98 0.12 -11.24
C ILE A 6 -3.21 -0.81 -12.17
N ASP A 7 -2.36 -0.23 -13.01
CA ASP A 7 -1.44 -0.96 -13.87
C ASP A 7 -0.21 -1.43 -13.05
N TYR A 8 0.29 -2.65 -13.33
CA TYR A 8 1.47 -3.18 -12.65
C TYR A 8 2.31 -4.11 -13.53
N LYS A 9 3.57 -4.26 -13.14
CA LYS A 9 4.51 -5.20 -13.75
C LYS A 9 5.30 -5.94 -12.67
N ILE A 10 5.39 -7.27 -12.79
CA ILE A 10 6.20 -8.10 -11.90
C ILE A 10 7.53 -8.40 -12.58
N HIS A 11 8.61 -8.10 -11.89
CA HIS A 11 9.98 -8.28 -12.35
C HIS A 11 10.66 -9.42 -11.60
N GLY A 12 11.60 -10.10 -12.26
CA GLY A 12 12.37 -11.20 -11.67
C GLY A 12 11.68 -12.56 -11.73
N GLU A 13 12.44 -13.60 -11.40
CA GLU A 13 11.97 -15.00 -11.43
C GLU A 13 11.88 -15.62 -10.03
N GLU A 14 12.99 -15.62 -9.29
CA GLU A 14 13.12 -16.18 -7.93
C GLU A 14 13.07 -15.11 -6.82
N MET A 15 13.52 -13.89 -7.14
CA MET A 15 13.42 -12.73 -6.29
C MET A 15 12.59 -11.68 -7.02
N GLN A 16 11.29 -11.70 -6.77
CA GLN A 16 10.36 -10.82 -7.47
C GLN A 16 10.13 -9.50 -6.74
N PHE A 17 9.98 -8.43 -7.52
CA PHE A 17 9.41 -7.17 -7.07
C PHE A 17 8.30 -6.75 -8.04
N VAL A 18 7.34 -5.97 -7.56
CA VAL A 18 6.25 -5.43 -8.36
C VAL A 18 6.43 -3.93 -8.49
N GLU A 19 6.33 -3.43 -9.71
CA GLU A 19 6.26 -2.02 -10.05
C GLU A 19 4.79 -1.68 -10.32
N ILE A 20 4.24 -0.71 -9.60
CA ILE A 20 2.89 -0.18 -9.76
C ILE A 20 2.99 1.17 -10.46
N GLU A 21 2.22 1.35 -11.54
CA GLU A 21 2.07 2.63 -12.23
C GLU A 21 0.81 3.34 -11.71
N LEU A 22 0.96 4.59 -11.31
CA LEU A 22 -0.12 5.42 -10.79
C LEU A 22 -0.37 6.60 -11.72
N ASP A 23 -1.61 6.77 -12.15
CA ASP A 23 -2.05 8.01 -12.78
C ASP A 23 -2.04 9.18 -11.77
N PRO A 24 -2.05 10.44 -12.24
CA PRO A 24 -2.19 11.59 -11.35
C PRO A 24 -3.42 11.43 -10.44
N GLN A 25 -3.22 11.65 -9.13
CA GLN A 25 -4.23 11.47 -8.07
C GLN A 25 -4.58 10.03 -7.69
N GLU A 26 -3.92 9.04 -8.28
CA GLU A 26 -4.06 7.66 -7.83
C GLU A 26 -3.15 7.35 -6.64
N ALA A 27 -3.55 6.34 -5.88
CA ALA A 27 -2.81 5.90 -4.72
C ALA A 27 -2.86 4.39 -4.57
N VAL A 28 -1.77 3.82 -4.05
CA VAL A 28 -1.67 2.43 -3.63
C VAL A 28 -1.39 2.36 -2.14
N ILE A 29 -1.95 1.36 -1.47
CA ILE A 29 -1.71 1.09 -0.06
C ILE A 29 -0.76 -0.10 0.04
N ALA A 30 0.32 0.06 0.79
CA ALA A 30 1.26 -1.01 1.04
C ALA A 30 1.85 -0.92 2.46
N GLU A 31 2.48 -2.01 2.91
CA GLU A 31 3.25 -2.00 4.15
C GLU A 31 4.60 -1.33 3.92
N ALA A 32 4.99 -0.44 4.83
CA ALA A 32 6.25 0.32 4.73
C ALA A 32 7.49 -0.59 4.60
N GLY A 33 7.46 -1.79 5.20
CA GLY A 33 8.57 -2.75 5.14
C GLY A 33 8.78 -3.40 3.77
N SER A 34 7.82 -3.28 2.86
CA SER A 34 7.89 -3.82 1.49
C SER A 34 8.33 -2.78 0.45
N PHE A 35 8.48 -1.51 0.84
CA PHE A 35 8.86 -0.43 -0.06
C PHE A 35 10.29 -0.63 -0.60
N MET A 36 10.44 -0.54 -1.93
CA MET A 36 11.73 -0.69 -2.61
C MET A 36 12.24 0.62 -3.18
N MET A 37 11.49 1.23 -4.11
CA MET A 37 11.85 2.49 -4.77
C MET A 37 10.59 3.22 -5.27
N MET A 38 10.67 4.52 -5.48
CA MET A 38 9.61 5.33 -6.10
C MET A 38 10.22 6.45 -6.94
N GLU A 39 9.48 6.89 -7.94
CA GLU A 39 9.81 8.08 -8.71
C GLU A 39 9.47 9.38 -7.96
N ASP A 40 10.03 10.47 -8.45
CA ASP A 40 9.71 11.82 -8.00
C ASP A 40 8.20 12.09 -8.14
N ASP A 41 7.63 12.87 -7.23
CA ASP A 41 6.19 13.18 -7.11
C ASP A 41 5.30 12.10 -6.46
N ILE A 42 5.84 10.90 -6.17
CA ILE A 42 5.18 9.94 -5.27
C ILE A 42 5.37 10.39 -3.81
N VAL A 43 4.26 10.63 -3.11
CA VAL A 43 4.26 11.02 -1.70
C VAL A 43 3.85 9.84 -0.82
N MET A 44 4.72 9.50 0.13
CA MET A 44 4.50 8.46 1.14
C MET A 44 3.85 9.07 2.39
N ASN A 45 2.63 8.63 2.72
CA ASN A 45 1.90 9.03 3.92
C ASN A 45 1.60 7.80 4.80
N THR A 46 2.24 7.73 5.97
CA THR A 46 1.97 6.66 6.93
C THR A 46 0.85 7.06 7.87
N MET A 47 -0.22 6.26 7.90
CA MET A 47 -1.38 6.47 8.74
C MET A 47 -1.45 5.42 9.86
N PHE A 48 -1.87 5.86 11.05
CA PHE A 48 -2.15 4.97 12.18
C PHE A 48 -3.60 4.45 12.09
N GLY A 49 -3.76 3.13 12.11
CA GLY A 49 -5.06 2.46 11.94
C GLY A 49 -5.32 2.01 10.49
N ASP A 50 -6.59 1.80 10.15
CA ASP A 50 -7.07 1.25 8.86
C ASP A 50 -7.50 2.34 7.85
N GLY A 51 -7.39 3.62 8.23
CA GLY A 51 -7.80 4.76 7.40
C GLY A 51 -9.32 4.87 7.15
N SER A 52 -10.16 3.97 7.69
CA SER A 52 -11.57 3.86 7.32
C SER A 52 -12.50 4.90 7.95
N GLY A 53 -11.96 5.84 8.74
CA GLY A 53 -12.67 7.03 9.23
C GLY A 53 -13.87 6.77 10.15
N LYS A 54 -14.13 5.53 10.55
CA LYS A 54 -15.37 5.16 11.25
C LYS A 54 -15.38 5.38 12.78
N GLU A 55 -14.27 5.74 13.42
CA GLU A 55 -14.27 5.88 14.89
C GLU A 55 -13.89 7.29 15.38
N LYS A 56 -14.86 7.94 16.05
CA LYS A 56 -14.75 9.26 16.68
C LYS A 56 -13.84 9.19 17.91
N GLY A 57 -12.73 9.92 17.87
CA GLY A 57 -11.91 10.27 19.04
C GLY A 57 -10.57 9.53 19.17
N LEU A 58 -9.63 10.12 19.92
CA LEU A 58 -8.28 9.58 20.17
C LEU A 58 -8.33 8.20 20.88
N PHE A 59 -9.33 7.97 21.73
CA PHE A 59 -9.52 6.73 22.47
C PHE A 59 -9.97 5.56 21.57
N GLY A 60 -10.84 5.81 20.58
CA GLY A 60 -11.27 4.79 19.61
C GLY A 60 -10.11 4.35 18.69
N LYS A 61 -9.28 5.31 18.25
CA LYS A 61 -8.04 5.00 17.50
C LYS A 61 -7.05 4.16 18.30
N LEU A 62 -6.94 4.39 19.61
CA LEU A 62 -6.03 3.62 20.46
C LEU A 62 -6.55 2.19 20.72
N LEU A 63 -7.86 2.02 20.91
CA LEU A 63 -8.50 0.71 21.07
C LEU A 63 -8.44 -0.14 19.80
N SER A 64 -8.71 0.44 18.63
CA SER A 64 -8.61 -0.25 17.34
C SER A 64 -7.18 -0.67 17.04
N ALA A 65 -6.19 0.19 17.32
CA ALA A 65 -4.79 -0.19 17.24
C ALA A 65 -4.42 -1.30 18.23
N GLY A 66 -4.87 -1.22 19.48
CA GLY A 66 -4.65 -2.27 20.49
C GLY A 66 -5.18 -3.64 20.05
N LYS A 67 -6.35 -3.70 19.41
CA LYS A 67 -6.89 -4.94 18.82
C LYS A 67 -6.00 -5.51 17.73
N ARG A 68 -5.44 -4.66 16.85
CA ARG A 68 -4.54 -5.09 15.77
C ARG A 68 -3.21 -5.63 16.29
N VAL A 69 -2.68 -5.02 17.37
CA VAL A 69 -1.51 -5.58 18.07
C VAL A 69 -1.81 -6.99 18.56
N LEU A 70 -3.00 -7.21 19.14
CA LEU A 70 -3.40 -8.53 19.65
C LEU A 70 -3.62 -9.56 18.54
N THR A 71 -4.06 -9.14 17.35
CA THR A 71 -4.21 -10.03 16.18
C THR A 71 -2.92 -10.21 15.38
N GLY A 72 -1.84 -9.50 15.73
CA GLY A 72 -0.56 -9.56 15.05
C GLY A 72 -0.51 -8.81 13.72
N GLU A 73 -1.49 -7.94 13.43
CA GLU A 73 -1.54 -7.15 12.21
C GLU A 73 -0.71 -5.86 12.34
N SER A 74 -0.14 -5.38 11.23
CA SER A 74 0.59 -4.10 11.19
C SER A 74 -0.30 -2.93 11.64
N LEU A 75 0.17 -2.11 12.59
CA LEU A 75 -0.59 -0.94 13.09
C LEU A 75 -0.64 0.23 12.12
N PHE A 76 0.23 0.21 11.14
CA PHE A 76 0.45 1.31 10.21
C PHE A 76 0.16 0.82 8.80
N MET A 77 -0.62 1.61 8.07
CA MET A 77 -0.72 1.48 6.62
C MET A 77 -0.02 2.67 5.99
N THR A 78 0.69 2.43 4.90
CA THR A 78 1.33 3.50 4.13
C THR A 78 0.60 3.67 2.81
N VAL A 79 0.20 4.90 2.53
CA VAL A 79 -0.39 5.31 1.27
C VAL A 79 0.68 5.97 0.43
N PHE A 80 0.88 5.48 -0.79
CA PHE A 80 1.75 6.07 -1.80
C PHE A 80 0.85 6.72 -2.84
N HIS A 81 0.89 8.05 -2.93
CA HIS A 81 -0.01 8.85 -3.76
C HIS A 81 0.80 9.63 -4.80
N ASN A 82 0.40 9.52 -6.07
CA ASN A 82 0.95 10.36 -7.13
C ASN A 82 0.38 11.78 -7.08
N ASN A 83 1.15 12.71 -6.52
CA ASN A 83 0.80 14.14 -6.46
C ASN A 83 1.34 14.92 -7.68
N GLY A 84 1.95 14.21 -8.64
CA GLY A 84 2.46 14.76 -9.88
C GLY A 84 1.36 14.98 -10.91
N ARG A 85 1.77 15.44 -12.10
CA ARG A 85 0.89 15.65 -13.26
C ARG A 85 1.05 14.59 -14.34
N LEU A 86 2.03 13.70 -14.18
CA LEU A 86 2.35 12.63 -15.10
C LEU A 86 2.22 11.30 -14.36
N LYS A 87 2.13 10.21 -15.13
CA LYS A 87 2.24 8.86 -14.59
C LYS A 87 3.57 8.70 -13.84
N ARG A 88 3.50 8.00 -12.71
CA ARG A 88 4.65 7.72 -11.85
C ARG A 88 4.62 6.30 -11.35
N THR A 89 5.79 5.73 -11.08
CA THR A 89 5.89 4.37 -10.57
C THR A 89 6.36 4.32 -9.12
N VAL A 90 5.87 3.30 -8.42
CA VAL A 90 6.34 2.89 -7.09
C VAL A 90 6.48 1.38 -7.07
N SER A 91 7.58 0.89 -6.50
CA SER A 91 7.90 -0.53 -6.49
C SER A 91 7.98 -1.10 -5.07
N PHE A 92 7.54 -2.36 -4.95
CA PHE A 92 7.49 -3.12 -3.70
C PHE A 92 8.14 -4.49 -3.87
N ALA A 93 8.88 -4.93 -2.86
CA ALA A 93 9.54 -6.23 -2.83
C ALA A 93 9.35 -6.90 -1.46
N SER A 94 9.32 -8.24 -1.47
CA SER A 94 9.38 -9.03 -0.25
C SER A 94 10.80 -8.99 0.33
N PRO A 95 10.96 -9.01 1.68
CA PRO A 95 12.27 -9.13 2.32
C PRO A 95 12.89 -10.55 2.16
N TYR A 96 12.17 -11.48 1.55
CA TYR A 96 12.59 -12.85 1.31
C TYR A 96 12.35 -13.27 -0.15
N PRO A 97 13.18 -14.18 -0.70
CA PRO A 97 12.95 -14.76 -2.02
C PRO A 97 11.56 -15.39 -2.13
N GLY A 98 10.92 -15.24 -3.29
CA GLY A 98 9.56 -15.68 -3.50
C GLY A 98 8.92 -15.08 -4.74
N LYS A 99 7.65 -15.47 -4.96
CA LYS A 99 6.83 -15.01 -6.08
C LYS A 99 5.71 -14.09 -5.63
N ILE A 100 5.43 -13.09 -6.45
CA ILE A 100 4.30 -12.19 -6.30
C ILE A 100 3.16 -12.73 -7.16
N ILE A 101 2.01 -12.96 -6.53
CA ILE A 101 0.81 -13.47 -7.20
C ILE A 101 -0.26 -12.37 -7.15
N PRO A 102 -0.62 -11.77 -8.30
CA PRO A 102 -1.70 -10.79 -8.33
C PRO A 102 -3.05 -11.49 -8.21
N ILE A 103 -3.92 -10.94 -7.37
CA ILE A 103 -5.28 -11.43 -7.15
C ILE A 103 -6.24 -10.27 -7.40
N ASP A 104 -7.10 -10.42 -8.40
CA ASP A 104 -8.21 -9.49 -8.63
C ASP A 104 -9.29 -9.73 -7.57
N LEU A 105 -9.73 -8.68 -6.89
CA LEU A 105 -10.76 -8.76 -5.86
C LEU A 105 -12.18 -8.64 -6.43
N SER A 106 -12.33 -8.22 -7.69
CA SER A 106 -13.64 -8.16 -8.35
C SER A 106 -14.24 -9.54 -8.63
N ILE A 107 -13.38 -10.56 -8.66
CA ILE A 107 -13.74 -11.96 -8.90
C ILE A 107 -13.98 -12.75 -7.59
N VAL A 108 -13.88 -12.10 -6.43
CA VAL A 108 -14.08 -12.68 -5.09
C VAL A 108 -15.35 -12.11 -4.45
#